data_AF-A0A9D7H8L1-F1
#
_entry.id   AF-A0A9D7H8L1-F1
#
_cell.length_a   1.000
_cell.length_b   1.000
_cell.length_c   1.000
_cell.angle_alpha   90.00
_cell.angle_beta   90.00
_cell.angle_gamma   90.00
#
_symmetry.space_group_name_H-M   'P 1'
#
loop_
_entity.id
_entity.type
_entity.pdbx_description
1 polymer ?
#
loop_
_entity_poly.entity_id
_entity_poly.type
_entity_poly.pdbx_seq_one_letter_code
_entity_poly.pdbx_strand_id
1 'polypeptide(L)'
;MRRRNSPPLDRFNGPVQRMALAIIISSTLGACSSPEITPGTADPALSETTVRLSKEQLANAGIVTGNIERRSLGALLPVQGVVDVPPQNLVSVSAPLGGYVRTTDLLPGMEVQKGQSLAVLEDARFIQMQQDYLVTQGKVTLLTQDFERQKALNVNKTSSDKVLQEVTTELNTQTVTLRSLARTVRLIGVDPASLSADNISRSVALRSPIHGWVAQVRVNIGRYVQPTDVLFELVDPRTSTSR
;
A
#
# COMPACT_ATOMS: atom_id res chain seq x y z
N MET A 1 -14.94 43.55 23.28
CA MET A 1 -16.13 44.44 23.24
C MET A 1 -17.21 43.79 22.36
N ARG A 2 -18.50 43.89 22.72
CA ARG A 2 -19.76 43.87 21.91
C ARG A 2 -19.77 43.22 20.49
N ARG A 3 -20.81 42.53 19.98
CA ARG A 3 -22.19 42.23 20.45
C ARG A 3 -22.89 41.21 19.50
N ARG A 4 -23.72 40.32 20.08
CA ARG A 4 -25.13 39.96 19.72
C ARG A 4 -25.60 39.54 18.29
N ASN A 5 -26.45 38.51 18.33
CA ASN A 5 -27.72 38.27 17.61
C ASN A 5 -27.76 37.43 16.30
N SER A 6 -28.63 36.41 16.35
CA SER A 6 -29.29 35.61 15.29
C SER A 6 -30.65 36.26 14.92
N PRO A 7 -31.67 35.62 14.24
CA PRO A 7 -31.80 34.33 13.50
C PRO A 7 -32.46 34.60 12.10
N PRO A 8 -33.47 33.85 11.54
CA PRO A 8 -33.84 32.41 11.56
C PRO A 8 -33.99 31.80 10.14
N LEU A 9 -34.31 30.49 10.06
CA LEU A 9 -35.06 29.91 8.92
C LEU A 9 -36.23 29.06 9.44
N ASP A 10 -37.27 28.94 8.62
CA ASP A 10 -38.66 28.69 9.00
C ASP A 10 -39.31 27.58 8.14
N ARG A 11 -40.51 27.11 8.56
CA ARG A 11 -41.37 26.07 7.95
C ARG A 11 -40.90 24.61 8.21
N PHE A 12 -41.78 23.61 8.30
CA PHE A 12 -43.20 23.51 7.91
C PHE A 12 -44.08 22.96 9.04
N ASN A 13 -45.38 23.32 9.02
CA ASN A 13 -46.41 22.85 9.94
C ASN A 13 -47.52 22.11 9.18
N GLY A 14 -48.16 21.12 9.79
CA GLY A 14 -49.23 20.28 9.22
C GLY A 14 -50.01 19.56 10.35
N PRO A 15 -51.35 19.67 10.46
CA PRO A 15 -52.07 19.35 11.71
C PRO A 15 -52.97 18.10 11.61
N VAL A 16 -54.00 18.02 12.48
CA VAL A 16 -55.11 17.02 12.57
C VAL A 16 -54.77 15.84 13.54
N GLN A 17 -55.61 15.38 14.48
CA GLN A 17 -57.08 15.50 14.65
C GLN A 17 -57.54 15.73 16.11
N ARG A 18 -58.81 16.16 16.28
CA ARG A 18 -59.55 16.27 17.56
C ARG A 18 -60.39 15.02 17.84
N MET A 19 -60.63 14.69 19.11
CA MET A 19 -61.92 14.31 19.74
C MET A 19 -61.64 13.99 21.23
N ALA A 20 -62.32 14.48 22.27
CA ALA A 20 -63.72 14.85 22.57
C ALA A 20 -64.30 13.89 23.63
N LEU A 21 -64.94 14.45 24.66
CA LEU A 21 -65.26 13.84 25.96
C LEU A 21 -66.79 13.68 26.16
N ALA A 22 -67.21 12.58 26.78
CA ALA A 22 -68.60 12.22 27.16
C ALA A 22 -68.55 11.04 28.17
N ILE A 23 -69.56 10.62 28.97
CA ILE A 23 -70.84 11.14 29.53
C ILE A 23 -71.04 10.24 30.78
N ILE A 24 -71.06 10.71 32.03
CA ILE A 24 -72.17 11.21 32.88
C ILE A 24 -73.44 10.31 32.91
N ILE A 25 -74.15 10.31 34.05
CA ILE A 25 -75.48 9.67 34.36
C ILE A 25 -75.36 8.25 34.95
N SER A 26 -76.13 7.78 35.95
CA SER A 26 -76.81 8.35 37.15
C SER A 26 -77.62 7.21 37.82
N SER A 27 -77.88 7.29 39.14
CA SER A 27 -78.99 6.59 39.86
C SER A 27 -78.93 5.04 39.97
N THR A 28 -79.52 4.31 40.94
CA THR A 28 -80.10 4.59 42.29
C THR A 28 -80.51 3.26 42.95
N LEU A 29 -80.44 3.15 44.30
CA LEU A 29 -81.06 2.11 45.17
C LEU A 29 -80.62 0.64 44.90
N GLY A 30 -80.71 -0.33 45.82
CA GLY A 30 -81.08 -0.36 47.24
C GLY A 30 -81.25 -1.81 47.75
N ALA A 31 -81.43 -1.99 49.07
CA ALA A 31 -81.78 -3.24 49.80
C ALA A 31 -80.69 -4.30 50.08
N CYS A 32 -80.83 -4.94 51.25
CA CYS A 32 -80.01 -6.06 51.74
C CYS A 32 -80.78 -7.38 51.64
N SER A 33 -80.10 -8.53 51.51
CA SER A 33 -80.16 -9.65 52.50
C SER A 33 -79.45 -10.93 52.03
N SER A 34 -78.67 -11.50 52.96
CA SER A 34 -78.18 -12.89 53.06
C SER A 34 -77.30 -13.51 51.94
N PRO A 35 -76.41 -14.47 52.29
CA PRO A 35 -75.43 -15.03 51.36
C PRO A 35 -75.83 -16.40 50.81
N GLU A 36 -75.73 -16.58 49.49
CA GLU A 36 -75.56 -17.91 48.89
C GLU A 36 -74.38 -17.90 47.92
N ILE A 37 -73.55 -18.94 48.05
CA ILE A 37 -72.38 -19.16 47.21
C ILE A 37 -72.81 -20.11 46.09
N THR A 38 -72.74 -19.65 44.84
CA THR A 38 -72.63 -20.54 43.67
C THR A 38 -71.65 -19.95 42.65
N PRO A 39 -71.00 -20.79 41.83
CA PRO A 39 -69.61 -20.53 41.44
C PRO A 39 -69.45 -20.19 39.96
N GLY A 40 -68.36 -19.49 39.64
CA GLY A 40 -67.88 -19.43 38.26
C GLY A 40 -67.30 -18.09 37.84
N THR A 41 -66.00 -17.93 38.01
CA THR A 41 -65.09 -17.73 36.87
C THR A 41 -63.73 -18.27 37.31
N ALA A 42 -63.20 -19.25 36.58
CA ALA A 42 -61.86 -19.73 36.84
C ALA A 42 -60.88 -18.60 36.52
N ASP A 43 -60.02 -18.23 37.49
CA ASP A 43 -58.86 -17.40 37.18
C ASP A 43 -58.04 -18.14 36.09
N PRO A 44 -57.71 -17.50 34.96
CA PRO A 44 -56.87 -18.12 33.96
C PRO A 44 -55.53 -18.46 34.61
N ALA A 45 -55.10 -19.71 34.47
CA ALA A 45 -53.87 -20.21 35.08
C ALA A 45 -52.71 -19.26 34.78
N LEU A 46 -52.13 -18.68 35.84
CA LEU A 46 -50.93 -17.87 35.72
C LEU A 46 -49.81 -18.75 35.17
N SER A 47 -49.24 -18.35 34.04
CA SER A 47 -47.93 -18.89 33.65
C SER A 47 -46.92 -18.52 34.73
N GLU A 48 -45.95 -19.41 35.02
CA GLU A 48 -44.95 -19.21 36.07
C GLU A 48 -44.09 -17.94 35.89
N THR A 49 -44.20 -17.29 34.72
CA THR A 49 -43.52 -16.04 34.36
C THR A 49 -44.36 -14.77 34.56
N THR A 50 -45.60 -14.86 35.06
CA THR A 50 -46.52 -13.72 35.21
C THR A 50 -46.91 -13.48 36.67
N VAL A 51 -46.56 -12.31 37.22
CA VAL A 51 -46.96 -11.89 38.57
C VAL A 51 -48.08 -10.86 38.49
N ARG A 52 -49.19 -11.10 39.20
CA ARG A 52 -50.28 -10.11 39.41
C ARG A 52 -50.16 -9.52 40.82
N LEU A 53 -50.30 -8.20 40.93
CA LEU A 53 -50.26 -7.46 42.20
C LEU A 53 -51.59 -6.73 42.44
N SER A 54 -52.02 -6.63 43.70
CA SER A 54 -53.14 -5.77 44.08
C SER A 54 -52.74 -4.29 44.03
N LYS A 55 -53.73 -3.38 44.01
CA LYS A 55 -53.48 -1.93 44.00
C LYS A 55 -52.71 -1.46 45.25
N GLU A 56 -52.98 -2.06 46.40
CA GLU A 56 -52.30 -1.78 47.67
C GLU A 56 -50.86 -2.34 47.66
N GLN A 57 -50.65 -3.53 47.10
CA GLN A 57 -49.31 -4.09 46.92
C GLN A 57 -48.46 -3.25 45.95
N LEU A 58 -49.04 -2.78 44.84
CA LEU A 58 -48.37 -1.88 43.88
C LEU A 58 -47.94 -0.56 44.56
N ALA A 59 -48.82 0.04 45.36
CA ALA A 59 -48.56 1.28 46.09
C ALA A 59 -47.48 1.10 47.17
N ASN A 60 -47.60 0.04 48.00
CA ASN A 60 -46.64 -0.25 49.07
C ASN A 60 -45.25 -0.68 48.53
N ALA A 61 -45.20 -1.28 47.34
CA ALA A 61 -43.94 -1.66 46.67
C ALA A 61 -43.27 -0.50 45.90
N GLY A 62 -43.91 0.67 45.80
CA GLY A 62 -43.33 1.85 45.14
C GLY A 62 -43.06 1.68 43.63
N ILE A 63 -43.80 0.80 42.95
CA ILE A 63 -43.54 0.44 41.55
C ILE A 63 -43.99 1.58 40.63
N VAL A 64 -43.02 2.22 39.96
CA VAL A 64 -43.26 3.25 38.94
C VAL A 64 -43.08 2.65 37.55
N THR A 65 -44.07 2.80 36.68
CA THR A 65 -43.99 2.40 35.28
C THR A 65 -43.54 3.56 34.39
N GLY A 66 -42.73 3.26 33.38
CA GLY A 66 -42.31 4.20 32.34
C GLY A 66 -42.70 3.68 30.96
N ASN A 67 -42.90 4.59 30.01
CA ASN A 67 -43.15 4.24 28.61
C ASN A 67 -41.82 3.85 27.92
N ILE A 68 -41.90 2.96 26.93
CA ILE A 68 -40.73 2.58 26.12
C ILE A 68 -40.43 3.70 25.13
N GLU A 69 -39.35 4.45 25.38
CA GLU A 69 -38.86 5.51 24.49
C GLU A 69 -37.65 5.03 23.67
N ARG A 70 -37.67 5.25 22.35
CA ARG A 70 -36.47 5.11 21.52
C ARG A 70 -35.59 6.33 21.68
N ARG A 71 -34.46 6.18 22.38
CA ARG A 71 -33.43 7.22 22.52
C ARG A 71 -32.24 6.93 21.62
N SER A 72 -31.74 7.93 20.91
CA SER A 72 -30.47 7.82 20.20
C SER A 72 -29.33 7.82 21.24
N LEU A 73 -28.58 6.72 21.30
CA LEU A 73 -27.42 6.56 22.18
C LEU A 73 -26.15 6.58 21.32
N GLY A 74 -25.45 7.71 21.32
CA GLY A 74 -24.13 7.82 20.70
C GLY A 74 -23.06 7.23 21.62
N ALA A 75 -22.74 5.95 21.45
CA ALA A 75 -21.59 5.33 22.10
C ALA A 75 -20.31 5.64 21.31
N LEU A 76 -19.43 6.48 21.85
CA LEU A 76 -18.08 6.68 21.32
C LEU A 76 -17.23 5.46 21.68
N LEU A 77 -16.87 4.65 20.68
CA LEU A 77 -15.93 3.54 20.84
C LEU A 77 -14.53 3.99 20.39
N PRO A 78 -13.60 4.29 21.31
CA PRO A 78 -12.22 4.63 20.94
C PRO A 78 -11.52 3.37 20.41
N VAL A 79 -11.06 3.42 19.15
CA VAL A 79 -10.30 2.35 18.50
C VAL A 79 -8.89 2.85 18.15
N GLN A 80 -7.89 1.97 18.28
CA GLN A 80 -6.54 2.22 17.77
C GLN A 80 -6.45 1.66 16.34
N GLY A 81 -6.07 2.51 15.40
CA GLY A 81 -5.78 2.12 14.02
C GLY A 81 -4.29 2.23 13.73
N VAL A 82 -3.81 1.43 12.79
CA VAL A 82 -2.48 1.57 12.17
C VAL A 82 -2.67 2.07 10.75
N VAL A 83 -1.86 3.05 10.33
CA VAL A 83 -1.78 3.48 8.94
C VAL A 83 -0.71 2.63 8.26
N ASP A 84 -1.08 1.90 7.23
CA ASP A 84 -0.18 1.07 6.42
C ASP A 84 -0.24 1.48 4.95
N VAL A 85 0.82 1.19 4.20
CA VAL A 85 0.95 1.54 2.78
C VAL A 85 0.28 0.45 1.93
N PRO A 86 -0.71 0.78 1.08
CA PRO A 86 -1.29 -0.20 0.17
C PRO A 86 -0.22 -0.85 -0.71
N PRO A 87 -0.22 -2.19 -0.90
CA PRO A 87 0.86 -2.89 -1.61
C PRO A 87 1.02 -2.43 -3.07
N GLN A 88 -0.06 -1.95 -3.68
CA GLN A 88 -0.08 -1.30 -5.01
C GLN A 88 0.78 -0.03 -5.11
N ASN A 89 1.14 0.59 -3.98
CA ASN A 89 1.98 1.78 -3.91
C ASN A 89 3.42 1.46 -3.47
N LEU A 90 3.69 0.21 -3.06
CA LEU A 90 4.96 -0.23 -2.51
C LEU A 90 5.88 -0.75 -3.63
N VAL A 91 7.07 -0.17 -3.74
CA VAL A 91 8.11 -0.59 -4.69
C VAL A 91 9.31 -1.12 -3.93
N SER A 92 9.45 -2.43 -3.90
CA SER A 92 10.63 -3.12 -3.37
C SER A 92 11.82 -2.97 -4.33
N VAL A 93 12.96 -2.50 -3.82
CA VAL A 93 14.21 -2.37 -4.58
C VAL A 93 15.22 -3.38 -4.02
N SER A 94 15.58 -4.36 -4.86
CA SER A 94 16.69 -5.29 -4.62
C SER A 94 17.92 -4.89 -5.44
N ALA A 95 19.08 -5.45 -5.09
CA ALA A 95 20.26 -5.38 -5.94
C ALA A 95 20.14 -6.42 -7.06
N PRO A 96 20.41 -6.11 -8.35
CA PRO A 96 20.34 -7.12 -9.41
C PRO A 96 21.48 -8.15 -9.35
N LEU A 97 22.56 -7.83 -8.63
CA LEU A 97 23.72 -8.68 -8.37
C LEU A 97 24.14 -8.50 -6.91
N GLY A 98 24.75 -9.54 -6.33
CA GLY A 98 25.24 -9.50 -4.95
C GLY A 98 26.47 -8.61 -4.76
N GLY A 99 26.75 -8.26 -3.51
CA GLY A 99 27.90 -7.45 -3.11
C GLY A 99 27.79 -6.99 -1.66
N TYR A 100 28.79 -6.26 -1.17
CA TYR A 100 28.80 -5.66 0.17
C TYR A 100 28.24 -4.23 0.13
N VAL A 101 27.38 -3.87 1.08
CA VAL A 101 26.89 -2.49 1.23
C VAL A 101 28.01 -1.61 1.78
N ARG A 102 28.57 -0.74 0.93
CA ARG A 102 29.64 0.21 1.29
C ARG A 102 29.09 1.43 2.02
N THR A 103 28.02 2.02 1.49
CA THR A 103 27.34 3.18 2.08
C THR A 103 25.84 3.12 1.83
N THR A 104 25.06 3.67 2.74
CA THR A 104 23.67 4.05 2.53
C THR A 104 23.33 5.16 3.52
N ASP A 105 22.75 6.25 3.00
CA ASP A 105 22.47 7.47 3.76
C ASP A 105 20.95 7.67 3.95
N LEU A 106 20.16 6.63 3.67
CA LEU A 106 18.70 6.67 3.71
C LEU A 106 18.13 6.22 5.04
N LEU A 107 17.08 6.92 5.45
CA LEU A 107 16.25 6.63 6.62
C LEU A 107 14.78 6.55 6.18
N PRO A 108 13.94 5.76 6.86
CA PRO A 108 12.48 5.79 6.66
C PRO A 108 11.92 7.22 6.76
N GLY A 109 10.98 7.55 5.88
CA GLY A 109 10.37 8.87 5.75
C GLY A 109 11.13 9.86 4.84
N MET A 110 12.36 9.57 4.42
CA MET A 110 13.08 10.43 3.46
C MET A 110 12.45 10.40 2.07
N GLU A 111 12.41 11.56 1.41
CA GLU A 111 12.04 11.67 0.00
C GLU A 111 13.22 11.21 -0.90
N VAL A 112 12.90 10.50 -1.97
CA VAL A 112 13.85 10.05 -3.00
C VAL A 112 13.36 10.39 -4.40
N GLN A 113 14.27 10.84 -5.26
CA GLN A 113 14.02 11.11 -6.66
C GLN A 113 14.39 9.92 -7.56
N LYS A 114 13.73 9.80 -8.71
CA LYS A 114 14.07 8.77 -9.71
C LYS A 114 15.53 8.94 -10.16
N GLY A 115 16.32 7.88 -10.06
CA GLY A 115 17.76 7.88 -10.39
C GLY A 115 18.69 8.28 -9.24
N GLN A 116 18.17 8.74 -8.09
CA GLN A 116 18.95 9.01 -6.88
C GLN A 116 19.59 7.72 -6.35
N SER A 117 20.82 7.82 -5.83
CA SER A 117 21.50 6.70 -5.19
C SER A 117 20.85 6.36 -3.85
N LEU A 118 20.50 5.09 -3.65
CA LEU A 118 19.94 4.54 -2.40
C LEU A 118 21.04 3.92 -1.53
N ALA A 119 21.97 3.21 -2.18
CA ALA A 119 23.14 2.60 -1.57
C ALA A 119 24.27 2.47 -2.60
N VAL A 120 25.50 2.33 -2.11
CA VAL A 120 26.65 1.91 -2.92
C VAL A 120 27.02 0.49 -2.54
N LEU A 121 27.12 -0.40 -3.54
CA LEU A 121 27.50 -1.80 -3.38
C LEU A 121 28.92 -2.01 -3.91
N GLU A 122 29.70 -2.87 -3.26
CA GLU A 122 31.03 -3.27 -3.71
C GLU A 122 31.16 -4.78 -3.93
N ASP A 123 31.72 -5.17 -5.08
CA ASP A 123 32.06 -6.56 -5.41
C ASP A 123 33.17 -6.60 -6.49
N ALA A 124 34.04 -7.60 -6.44
CA ALA A 124 35.09 -7.80 -7.45
C ALA A 124 34.51 -8.11 -8.85
N ARG A 125 33.34 -8.72 -8.91
CA ARG A 125 32.64 -9.05 -10.17
C ARG A 125 32.27 -7.81 -10.97
N PHE A 126 32.05 -6.66 -10.32
CA PHE A 126 31.80 -5.40 -11.03
C PHE A 126 33.03 -4.96 -11.83
N ILE A 127 34.24 -5.11 -11.28
CA ILE A 127 35.51 -4.85 -11.96
C ILE A 127 35.61 -5.76 -13.20
N GLN A 128 35.37 -7.07 -13.02
CA GLN A 128 35.47 -8.05 -14.10
C GLN A 128 34.52 -7.72 -15.26
N MET A 129 33.26 -7.39 -14.98
CA MET A 129 32.28 -7.01 -16.02
C MET A 129 32.70 -5.77 -16.82
N GLN A 130 33.30 -4.79 -16.16
CA GLN A 130 33.83 -3.58 -16.80
C GLN A 130 35.08 -3.89 -17.65
N GLN A 131 36.01 -4.70 -17.11
CA GLN A 131 37.20 -5.17 -17.83
C GLN A 131 36.82 -5.99 -19.08
N ASP A 132 35.93 -6.97 -18.94
CA ASP A 132 35.49 -7.83 -20.05
C ASP A 132 34.86 -7.00 -21.18
N TYR A 133 34.07 -5.98 -20.84
CA TYR A 133 33.51 -5.03 -21.80
C TYR A 133 34.61 -4.26 -22.55
N LEU A 134 35.55 -3.63 -21.83
CA LEU A 134 36.62 -2.80 -22.43
C LEU A 134 37.58 -3.64 -23.29
N VAL A 135 38.00 -4.82 -22.82
CA VAL A 135 38.82 -5.75 -23.59
C VAL A 135 38.09 -6.21 -24.85
N THR A 136 36.80 -6.50 -24.73
CA THR A 136 35.95 -6.88 -25.87
C THR A 136 35.76 -5.73 -26.86
N GLN A 137 35.63 -4.50 -26.39
CA GLN A 137 35.54 -3.30 -27.23
C GLN A 137 36.81 -3.14 -28.07
N GLY A 138 38.00 -3.24 -27.45
CA GLY A 138 39.28 -3.20 -28.15
C GLY A 138 39.42 -4.30 -29.21
N LYS A 139 38.98 -5.53 -28.91
CA LYS A 139 38.93 -6.63 -29.88
C LYS A 139 38.02 -6.32 -31.07
N VAL A 140 36.82 -5.76 -30.85
CA VAL A 140 35.93 -5.34 -31.94
C VAL A 140 36.58 -4.24 -32.80
N THR A 141 37.24 -3.26 -32.19
CA THR A 141 37.97 -2.22 -32.93
C THR A 141 39.07 -2.81 -33.83
N LEU A 142 39.88 -3.74 -33.31
CA LEU A 142 40.91 -4.43 -34.09
C LEU A 142 40.29 -5.24 -35.25
N LEU A 143 39.31 -6.09 -34.96
CA LEU A 143 38.62 -6.91 -35.96
C LEU A 143 37.92 -6.07 -37.05
N THR A 144 37.43 -4.86 -36.70
CA THR A 144 36.84 -3.93 -37.67
C THR A 144 37.89 -3.41 -38.65
N GLN A 145 39.08 -3.05 -38.16
CA GLN A 145 40.20 -2.63 -39.01
C GLN A 145 40.73 -3.77 -39.89
N ASP A 146 40.79 -4.98 -39.34
CA ASP A 146 41.20 -6.18 -40.08
C ASP A 146 40.19 -6.56 -41.16
N PHE A 147 38.88 -6.47 -40.87
CA PHE A 147 37.82 -6.70 -41.84
C PHE A 147 37.91 -5.75 -43.04
N GLU A 148 38.00 -4.44 -42.81
CA GLU A 148 38.12 -3.46 -43.91
C GLU A 148 39.42 -3.67 -44.71
N ARG A 149 40.52 -4.07 -44.06
CA ARG A 149 41.79 -4.42 -44.74
C ARG A 149 41.62 -5.66 -45.64
N GLN A 150 41.03 -6.74 -45.12
CA GLN A 150 40.82 -7.96 -45.91
C GLN A 150 39.85 -7.76 -47.07
N LYS A 151 38.79 -6.97 -46.85
CA LYS A 151 37.83 -6.56 -47.88
C LYS A 151 38.51 -5.78 -49.01
N ALA A 152 39.40 -4.84 -48.69
CA ALA A 152 40.17 -4.10 -49.70
C ALA A 152 41.16 -4.99 -50.50
N LEU A 153 41.78 -5.98 -49.85
CA LEU A 153 42.67 -6.95 -50.52
C LEU A 153 41.90 -7.95 -51.39
N ASN A 154 40.71 -8.37 -50.96
CA ASN A 154 39.86 -9.32 -51.69
C ASN A 154 39.27 -8.71 -52.97
N VAL A 155 38.88 -7.42 -52.96
CA VAL A 155 38.46 -6.68 -54.17
C VAL A 155 39.55 -6.71 -55.26
N ASN A 156 40.82 -6.63 -54.87
CA ASN A 156 41.97 -6.73 -55.77
C ASN A 156 42.41 -8.19 -56.04
N LYS A 157 41.56 -9.18 -55.75
CA LYS A 157 41.81 -10.64 -55.86
C LYS A 157 43.12 -11.12 -55.19
N THR A 158 43.60 -10.37 -54.19
CA THR A 158 44.89 -10.62 -53.54
C THR A 158 44.75 -11.47 -52.27
N SER A 159 43.55 -11.54 -51.67
CA SER A 159 43.23 -12.45 -50.57
C SER A 159 42.04 -13.38 -50.90
N SER A 160 42.03 -14.56 -50.27
CA SER A 160 40.98 -15.57 -50.47
C SER A 160 39.68 -15.19 -49.75
N ASP A 161 38.54 -15.41 -50.41
CA ASP A 161 37.19 -15.22 -49.86
C ASP A 161 36.99 -15.90 -48.49
N LYS A 162 37.64 -17.05 -48.28
CA LYS A 162 37.64 -17.77 -47.01
C LYS A 162 38.15 -16.91 -45.84
N VAL A 163 39.24 -16.18 -46.04
CA VAL A 163 39.83 -15.31 -45.01
C VAL A 163 38.90 -14.14 -44.68
N LEU A 164 38.25 -13.56 -45.70
CA LEU A 164 37.25 -12.52 -45.49
C LEU A 164 36.03 -13.06 -44.72
N GLN A 165 35.55 -14.27 -45.06
CA GLN A 165 34.45 -14.92 -44.36
C GLN A 165 34.78 -15.25 -42.89
N GLU A 166 36.00 -15.73 -42.62
CA GLU A 166 36.49 -15.99 -41.25
C GLU A 166 36.50 -14.71 -40.41
N VAL A 167 37.14 -13.64 -40.89
CA VAL A 167 37.20 -12.35 -40.19
C VAL A 167 35.80 -11.73 -40.01
N THR A 168 34.91 -11.86 -41.00
CA THR A 168 33.52 -11.41 -40.90
C THR A 168 32.76 -12.15 -39.79
N THR A 169 32.96 -13.47 -39.68
CA THR A 169 32.29 -14.31 -38.69
C THR A 169 32.79 -13.99 -37.28
N GLU A 170 34.10 -13.79 -37.11
CA GLU A 170 34.72 -13.40 -35.85
C GLU A 170 34.27 -11.99 -35.40
N LEU A 171 34.30 -11.00 -36.31
CA LEU A 171 33.82 -9.64 -36.02
C LEU A 171 32.35 -9.63 -35.59
N ASN A 172 31.48 -10.39 -36.28
CA ASN A 172 30.07 -10.52 -35.91
C ASN A 172 29.91 -11.16 -34.53
N THR A 173 30.63 -12.23 -34.25
CA THR A 173 30.61 -12.94 -32.95
C THR A 173 31.01 -12.01 -31.82
N GLN A 174 32.16 -11.33 -31.96
CA GLN A 174 32.68 -10.44 -30.92
C GLN A 174 31.82 -9.16 -30.77
N THR A 175 31.16 -8.70 -31.83
CA THR A 175 30.17 -7.62 -31.78
C THR A 175 28.92 -8.01 -30.98
N VAL A 176 28.44 -9.25 -31.10
CA VAL A 176 27.34 -9.77 -30.26
C VAL A 176 27.78 -9.86 -28.81
N THR A 177 28.98 -10.37 -28.53
CA THR A 177 29.56 -10.41 -27.17
C THR A 177 29.67 -9.01 -26.56
N LEU A 178 30.15 -8.01 -27.32
CA LEU A 178 30.23 -6.61 -26.88
C LEU A 178 28.86 -6.05 -26.50
N ARG A 179 27.83 -6.31 -27.32
CA ARG A 179 26.45 -5.89 -27.06
C ARG A 179 25.86 -6.56 -25.82
N SER A 180 26.18 -7.83 -25.58
CA SER A 180 25.78 -8.56 -24.37
C SER A 180 26.43 -7.94 -23.12
N LEU A 181 27.75 -7.77 -23.12
CA LEU A 181 28.49 -7.16 -22.02
C LEU A 181 28.03 -5.72 -21.74
N ALA A 182 27.71 -4.93 -22.76
CA ALA A 182 27.11 -3.60 -22.60
C ALA A 182 25.77 -3.62 -21.84
N ARG A 183 24.96 -4.69 -21.97
CA ARG A 183 23.73 -4.85 -21.20
C ARG A 183 24.02 -5.28 -19.77
N THR A 184 24.98 -6.16 -19.53
CA THR A 184 25.41 -6.57 -18.18
C THR A 184 25.99 -5.39 -17.39
N VAL A 185 26.82 -4.55 -18.01
CA VAL A 185 27.36 -3.32 -17.38
C VAL A 185 26.24 -2.30 -17.09
N ARG A 186 25.22 -2.18 -17.97
CA ARG A 186 24.02 -1.37 -17.69
C ARG A 186 23.17 -1.92 -16.55
N LEU A 187 23.11 -3.23 -16.37
CA LEU A 187 22.35 -3.87 -15.29
C LEU A 187 22.90 -3.49 -13.90
N ILE A 188 24.22 -3.30 -13.77
CA ILE A 188 24.85 -2.77 -12.55
C ILE A 188 24.82 -1.24 -12.43
N GLY A 189 24.05 -0.54 -13.28
CA GLY A 189 23.86 0.91 -13.20
C GLY A 189 25.04 1.75 -13.73
N VAL A 190 25.98 1.14 -14.44
CA VAL A 190 27.11 1.82 -15.11
C VAL A 190 26.76 2.03 -16.58
N ASP A 191 27.02 3.22 -17.16
CA ASP A 191 26.82 3.44 -18.60
C ASP A 191 28.09 3.07 -19.38
N PRO A 192 28.07 2.06 -20.27
CA PRO A 192 29.24 1.60 -21.02
C PRO A 192 29.84 2.67 -21.93
N ALA A 193 29.06 3.67 -22.36
CA ALA A 193 29.58 4.77 -23.18
C ALA A 193 30.49 5.74 -22.42
N SER A 194 30.40 5.75 -21.09
CA SER A 194 31.26 6.56 -20.19
C SER A 194 32.44 5.78 -19.61
N LEU A 195 32.51 4.47 -19.85
CA LEU A 195 33.48 3.57 -19.24
C LEU A 195 34.82 3.60 -20.00
N SER A 196 35.92 3.67 -19.26
CA SER A 196 37.31 3.69 -19.74
C SER A 196 38.21 2.90 -18.80
N ALA A 197 39.47 2.69 -19.17
CA ALA A 197 40.44 2.00 -18.29
C ALA A 197 40.67 2.74 -16.95
N ASP A 198 40.58 4.07 -16.96
CA ASP A 198 40.91 4.93 -15.80
C ASP A 198 39.78 5.04 -14.78
N ASN A 199 38.53 4.70 -15.17
CA ASN A 199 37.35 4.84 -14.30
C ASN A 199 36.67 3.50 -13.95
N ILE A 200 37.36 2.37 -14.16
CA ILE A 200 36.92 1.06 -13.67
C ILE A 200 36.75 1.11 -12.15
N SER A 201 35.56 0.75 -11.66
CA SER A 201 35.20 0.85 -10.24
C SER A 201 34.76 -0.49 -9.66
N ARG A 202 35.22 -0.82 -8.45
CA ARG A 202 34.63 -1.91 -7.63
C ARG A 202 33.29 -1.55 -7.01
N SER A 203 32.88 -0.28 -7.09
CA SER A 203 31.69 0.28 -6.45
C SER A 203 30.64 0.66 -7.48
N VAL A 204 29.39 0.26 -7.26
CA VAL A 204 28.24 0.64 -8.10
C VAL A 204 27.11 1.21 -7.26
N ALA A 205 26.40 2.21 -7.80
CA ALA A 205 25.29 2.86 -7.12
C ALA A 205 23.96 2.16 -7.46
N LEU A 206 23.28 1.62 -6.45
CA LEU A 206 21.90 1.18 -6.58
C LEU A 206 21.00 2.43 -6.60
N ARG A 207 20.18 2.59 -7.65
CA ARG A 207 19.41 3.81 -7.91
C ARG A 207 17.90 3.59 -7.79
N SER A 208 17.18 4.65 -7.38
CA SER A 208 15.72 4.62 -7.28
C SER A 208 15.04 4.46 -8.65
N PRO A 209 14.08 3.52 -8.82
CA PRO A 209 13.28 3.42 -10.03
C PRO A 209 12.17 4.49 -10.11
N ILE A 210 11.77 5.06 -8.98
CA ILE A 210 10.64 6.01 -8.84
C ILE A 210 11.03 7.29 -8.09
N HIS A 211 10.16 8.30 -8.16
CA HIS A 211 10.12 9.38 -7.18
C HIS A 211 9.09 9.00 -6.09
N GLY A 212 9.38 9.30 -4.83
CA GLY A 212 8.55 8.87 -3.70
C GLY A 212 9.25 8.98 -2.34
N TRP A 213 8.79 8.22 -1.36
CA TRP A 213 9.38 8.19 0.00
C TRP A 213 9.89 6.81 0.39
N VAL A 214 10.91 6.75 1.25
CA VAL A 214 11.42 5.49 1.82
C VAL A 214 10.45 4.99 2.89
N ALA A 215 9.78 3.85 2.66
CA ALA A 215 8.97 3.17 3.66
C ALA A 215 9.84 2.43 4.67
N GLN A 216 10.78 1.62 4.18
CA GLN A 216 11.63 0.77 5.01
C GLN A 216 13.03 0.61 4.42
N VAL A 217 14.03 0.58 5.29
CA VAL A 217 15.42 0.22 4.99
C VAL A 217 15.71 -1.13 5.65
N ARG A 218 16.19 -2.12 4.87
CA ARG A 218 16.46 -3.49 5.33
C ARG A 218 17.95 -3.87 5.29
N VAL A 219 18.82 -2.88 5.08
CA VAL A 219 20.27 -3.03 4.97
C VAL A 219 21.03 -2.15 5.94
N ASN A 220 22.26 -2.56 6.25
CA ASN A 220 23.23 -1.84 7.04
C ASN A 220 24.61 -1.94 6.38
N ILE A 221 25.48 -0.96 6.64
CA ILE A 221 26.85 -0.90 6.09
C ILE A 221 27.64 -2.16 6.51
N GLY A 222 28.43 -2.69 5.58
CA GLY A 222 29.24 -3.90 5.74
C GLY A 222 28.48 -5.22 5.49
N ARG A 223 27.15 -5.20 5.36
CA ARG A 223 26.35 -6.40 5.07
C ARG A 223 26.54 -6.86 3.62
N TYR A 224 26.77 -8.16 3.42
CA TYR A 224 26.65 -8.79 2.10
C TYR A 224 25.18 -9.02 1.76
N VAL A 225 24.78 -8.67 0.52
CA VAL A 225 23.41 -8.80 0.01
C VAL A 225 23.37 -9.72 -1.21
N GLN A 226 22.28 -10.47 -1.35
CA GLN A 226 22.03 -11.37 -2.49
C GLN A 226 21.06 -10.72 -3.51
N PRO A 227 21.03 -11.20 -4.78
CA PRO A 227 20.20 -10.58 -5.83
C PRO A 227 18.68 -10.54 -5.55
N THR A 228 18.21 -11.41 -4.67
CA THR A 228 16.80 -11.54 -4.25
C THR A 228 16.46 -10.71 -3.00
N ASP A 229 17.46 -10.15 -2.32
CA ASP A 229 17.24 -9.45 -1.05
C ASP A 229 16.61 -8.08 -1.32
N VAL A 230 15.43 -7.83 -0.76
CA VAL A 230 14.80 -6.51 -0.76
C VAL A 230 15.55 -5.60 0.20
N LEU A 231 16.22 -4.57 -0.32
CA LEU A 231 17.10 -3.70 0.45
C LEU A 231 16.36 -2.44 0.92
N PHE A 232 15.48 -1.92 0.06
CA PHE A 232 14.66 -0.74 0.30
C PHE A 232 13.23 -1.00 -0.13
N GLU A 233 12.28 -0.39 0.55
CA GLU A 233 10.89 -0.28 0.08
C GLU A 233 10.53 1.19 -0.04
N LEU A 234 9.97 1.56 -1.19
CA LEU A 234 9.62 2.93 -1.55
C LEU A 234 8.11 3.06 -1.74
N VAL A 235 7.55 4.23 -1.45
CA VAL A 235 6.13 4.56 -1.64
C VAL A 235 5.96 5.50 -2.83
N ASP A 236 5.17 5.09 -3.82
CA ASP A 236 4.80 5.98 -4.94
C ASP A 236 3.71 6.99 -4.50
N PRO A 237 3.92 8.31 -4.67
CA PRO A 237 2.93 9.33 -4.30
C PRO A 237 1.65 9.31 -5.15
N ARG A 238 1.73 8.80 -6.39
CA ARG A 238 0.82 9.21 -7.48
C ARG A 238 -0.60 8.64 -7.40
N THR A 239 -0.86 7.78 -6.43
CA THR A 239 -2.11 7.03 -6.26
C THR A 239 -2.87 7.39 -4.98
N SER A 240 -2.33 8.23 -4.09
CA SER A 240 -3.01 8.58 -2.83
C SER A 240 -4.12 9.64 -2.99
N THR A 241 -4.30 10.20 -4.18
CA THR A 241 -5.38 11.16 -4.49
C THR A 241 -6.72 10.44 -4.69
N SER A 242 -7.24 9.81 -3.63
CA SER A 242 -8.67 9.53 -3.55
C SER A 242 -9.40 10.86 -3.42
N ARG A 243 -10.46 11.03 -4.22
CA ARG A 243 -11.52 12.00 -3.92
C ARG A 243 -12.36 11.52 -2.73
#